data_AF-A0A9E6JV41-F1
#
_entry.id   AF-A0A9E6JV41-F1
#
_cell.length_a   1.000
_cell.length_b   1.000
_cell.length_c   1.000
_cell.angle_alpha   90.00
_cell.angle_beta   90.00
_cell.angle_gamma   90.00
#
_symmetry.space_group_name_H-M   'P 1'
#
loop_
_entity.id
_entity.type
_entity.pdbx_description
1 polymer ?
#
loop_
_entity_poly.entity_id
_entity_poly.type
_entity_poly.pdbx_seq_one_letter_code
_entity_poly.pdbx_strand_id
1 'polypeptide(L)'
;MKINEIKIDHTYQAIRLGFFFGHQFDFSKLSFVTQLGYYGYAKDKSDGLIYSRIGLRYKLNQKVLLNLSLKTHYFKADFLECGIGYLIFK
;
A
#
# COMPACT_ATOMS: atom_id res chain seq x y z
N MET A 1 -7.07 16.96 -23.90
CA MET A 1 -6.95 15.56 -23.42
C MET A 1 -8.29 15.22 -22.77
N LYS A 2 -9.10 14.36 -23.43
CA LYS A 2 -10.47 14.05 -23.00
C LYS A 2 -10.43 13.24 -21.71
N ILE A 3 -11.07 13.76 -20.66
CA ILE A 3 -11.33 13.02 -19.43
C ILE A 3 -12.58 12.19 -19.74
N ASN A 4 -12.39 10.94 -20.15
CA ASN A 4 -13.50 10.00 -20.28
C ASN A 4 -13.86 9.51 -18.88
N GLU A 5 -15.03 9.89 -18.39
CA GLU A 5 -15.69 9.23 -17.26
C GLU A 5 -16.01 7.79 -17.67
N ILE A 6 -15.14 6.86 -17.28
CA ILE A 6 -15.39 5.43 -17.47
C ILE A 6 -16.41 5.00 -16.43
N LYS A 7 -17.66 4.81 -16.87
CA LYS A 7 -18.71 4.12 -16.12
C LYS A 7 -18.21 2.72 -15.73
N ILE A 8 -18.04 2.50 -14.43
CA ILE A 8 -17.63 1.22 -13.86
C ILE A 8 -18.88 0.34 -13.75
N ASP A 9 -19.15 -0.44 -14.79
CA ASP A 9 -20.38 -1.25 -14.92
C ASP A 9 -20.25 -2.68 -14.36
N HIS A 10 -19.04 -3.13 -13.97
CA HIS A 10 -18.85 -4.47 -13.39
C HIS A 10 -17.73 -4.53 -12.34
N THR A 11 -18.10 -4.88 -11.10
CA THR A 11 -17.24 -5.04 -9.90
C THR A 11 -16.01 -5.96 -10.09
N TYR A 12 -16.04 -6.86 -11.08
CA TYR A 12 -14.93 -7.79 -11.37
C TYR A 12 -13.70 -7.15 -12.05
N GLN A 13 -13.78 -5.91 -12.53
CA GLN A 13 -12.65 -5.25 -13.20
C GLN A 13 -11.63 -4.61 -12.24
N ALA A 14 -11.96 -4.43 -10.95
CA ALA A 14 -11.10 -3.77 -9.98
C ALA A 14 -10.08 -4.71 -9.29
N ILE A 15 -10.10 -6.00 -9.59
CA ILE A 15 -9.18 -6.98 -8.98
C ILE A 15 -7.80 -6.82 -9.61
N ARG A 16 -6.81 -6.49 -8.77
CA ARG A 16 -5.39 -6.39 -9.14
C ARG A 16 -4.62 -7.43 -8.34
N LEU A 17 -3.96 -8.36 -9.03
CA LEU A 17 -3.07 -9.35 -8.42
C LEU A 17 -1.63 -8.94 -8.67
N GLY A 18 -0.84 -8.96 -7.61
CA GLY A 18 0.55 -8.52 -7.66
C GLY A 18 1.40 -9.21 -6.62
N PHE A 19 2.70 -9.19 -6.89
CA PHE A 19 3.72 -9.57 -5.95
C PHE A 19 4.34 -8.31 -5.38
N PHE A 20 4.75 -8.36 -4.13
CA PHE A 20 5.53 -7.30 -3.53
C PHE A 20 6.77 -7.89 -2.87
N PHE A 21 7.86 -7.16 -2.99
CA PHE A 21 9.08 -7.39 -2.25
C PHE A 21 9.29 -6.18 -1.35
N GLY A 22 9.54 -6.41 -0.07
CA GLY A 22 9.66 -5.31 0.87
C GLY A 22 10.56 -5.65 2.04
N HIS A 23 11.08 -4.59 2.64
CA HIS A 23 11.90 -4.66 3.83
C HIS A 23 11.22 -3.91 4.97
N GLN A 24 11.31 -4.47 6.16
CA GLN A 24 10.91 -3.81 7.40
C GLN A 24 12.15 -3.62 8.26
N PHE A 25 12.42 -2.36 8.60
CA PHE A 25 13.49 -2.01 9.53
C PHE A 25 12.88 -1.60 10.87
N ASP A 26 13.16 -2.37 11.93
CA ASP A 26 12.64 -2.11 13.26
C ASP A 26 13.67 -1.37 14.11
N PHE A 27 13.32 -0.18 14.57
CA PHE A 27 14.14 0.64 15.45
C PHE A 27 13.39 0.98 16.74
N SER A 28 13.57 0.12 17.75
CA SER A 28 12.94 0.24 19.08
C SER A 28 11.41 0.29 19.02
N LYS A 29 10.80 1.48 19.02
CA LYS A 29 9.35 1.69 18.92
C LYS A 29 8.89 2.09 17.52
N LEU A 30 9.80 2.47 16.63
CA LEU A 30 9.50 2.91 15.27
C LEU A 30 9.95 1.83 14.28
N SER A 31 9.08 1.43 13.37
CA SER A 31 9.42 0.52 12.29
C SER A 31 9.21 1.22 10.96
N PHE A 32 10.22 1.20 10.11
CA PHE A 32 10.12 1.67 8.74
C PHE A 32 9.81 0.50 7.82
N VAL A 33 8.88 0.67 6.90
CA VAL A 33 8.40 -0.37 5.98
C VAL A 33 8.55 0.17 4.58
N THR A 34 9.27 -0.54 3.73
CA THR A 34 9.35 -0.24 2.31
C THR A 34 8.92 -1.47 1.54
N GLN A 35 8.04 -1.28 0.56
CA GLN A 35 7.56 -2.35 -0.30
C GLN A 35 7.60 -1.84 -1.72
N LEU A 36 8.17 -2.62 -2.62
CA LEU A 36 8.13 -2.43 -4.05
C LEU A 36 7.33 -3.58 -4.63
N GLY A 37 6.20 -3.27 -5.25
CA GLY A 37 5.29 -4.26 -5.83
C GLY A 37 5.17 -4.13 -7.33
N TYR A 38 4.93 -5.27 -7.95
CA TYR A 38 4.67 -5.42 -9.36
C TYR A 38 3.34 -6.17 -9.55
N TYR A 39 2.43 -5.58 -10.31
CA TYR A 39 1.19 -6.23 -10.68
C TYR A 39 1.44 -7.24 -11.79
N GLY A 40 1.39 -8.54 -11.46
CA GLY A 40 1.48 -9.63 -12.43
C GLY A 40 0.25 -9.74 -13.31
N TYR A 41 -0.93 -9.33 -12.80
CA TYR A 41 -2.17 -9.27 -13.57
C TYR A 41 -3.00 -8.05 -13.15
N ALA A 42 -3.12 -7.10 -14.07
CA ALA A 42 -4.02 -5.96 -13.97
C ALA A 42 -4.79 -5.81 -15.29
N LYS A 43 -6.12 -5.90 -15.22
CA LYS A 43 -6.99 -5.68 -16.39
C LYS A 43 -7.03 -4.19 -16.78
N ASP A 44 -6.77 -3.33 -15.81
CA ASP A 44 -6.65 -1.89 -15.98
C ASP A 44 -5.17 -1.48 -15.89
N LYS A 45 -4.57 -1.14 -17.03
CA LYS A 45 -3.14 -0.81 -17.16
C LYS A 45 -2.87 0.70 -17.04
N SER A 46 -3.88 1.51 -16.71
CA SER A 46 -3.80 2.98 -16.82
C SER A 46 -2.88 3.64 -15.78
N ASP A 47 -2.63 3.01 -14.62
CA ASP A 47 -1.85 3.59 -13.51
C ASP A 47 -0.40 3.05 -13.39
N GLY A 48 0.01 2.16 -14.30
CA GLY A 48 1.33 1.54 -14.28
C GLY A 48 1.42 0.23 -13.49
N LEU A 49 2.39 -0.61 -13.88
CA LEU A 49 2.54 -1.99 -13.36
C LEU A 49 3.34 -2.07 -12.06
N ILE A 50 4.10 -1.03 -11.74
CA ILE A 50 4.97 -0.95 -10.55
C ILE A 50 4.35 0.03 -9.57
N TYR A 51 4.23 -0.39 -8.31
CA TYR A 51 3.86 0.48 -7.20
C TYR A 51 4.94 0.41 -6.11
N SER A 52 5.19 1.53 -5.45
CA SER A 52 5.96 1.53 -4.21
C SER A 52 5.04 1.91 -3.06
N ARG A 53 5.20 1.23 -1.93
CA ARG A 53 4.57 1.58 -0.67
C ARG A 53 5.66 1.85 0.33
N ILE A 54 5.61 3.01 0.96
CA ILE A 54 6.51 3.39 2.03
C ILE A 54 5.64 3.63 3.27
N GLY A 55 6.01 3.06 4.40
CA GLY A 55 5.24 3.17 5.62
C GLY A 55 6.10 3.29 6.86
N LEU A 56 5.49 3.85 7.88
CA LEU A 56 5.98 4.03 9.23
C LEU A 56 5.00 3.34 10.15
N ARG A 57 5.49 2.45 11.01
CA ARG A 57 4.74 1.88 12.11
C ARG A 57 5.32 2.37 13.41
N TYR A 58 4.45 2.71 14.35
CA TYR A 58 4.83 3.17 15.67
C TYR A 58 4.17 2.32 16.74
N LYS A 59 4.98 1.76 17.63
CA LYS A 59 4.52 0.97 18.77
C LYS A 59 4.21 1.90 19.93
N LEU A 60 2.92 2.23 20.07
CA LEU A 60 2.41 3.04 21.18
C LEU A 60 2.69 2.34 22.51
N ASN A 61 2.38 1.05 22.57
CA ASN A 61 2.54 0.19 23.75
C ASN A 61 2.89 -1.24 23.33
N GLN A 62 3.16 -2.15 24.28
CA GLN A 62 3.47 -3.56 23.97
C GLN A 62 2.39 -4.26 23.12
N LYS A 63 1.15 -3.75 23.16
CA LYS A 63 -0.02 -4.32 22.48
C LYS A 63 -0.59 -3.47 21.34
N VAL A 64 -0.18 -2.21 21.19
CA VAL A 64 -0.82 -1.28 20.22
C VAL A 64 0.22 -0.76 19.24
N LEU A 65 -0.11 -0.88 17.96
CA LEU A 65 0.68 -0.41 16.82
C LEU A 65 -0.13 0.60 16.04
N LEU A 66 0.46 1.73 15.70
CA LEU A 66 -0.06 2.62 14.67
C LEU A 66 0.68 2.31 13.37
N ASN A 67 -0.03 2.33 12.25
CA ASN A 67 0.51 2.17 10.92
C ASN A 67 0.12 3.36 10.07
N LEU A 68 1.11 3.96 9.43
CA LEU A 68 0.95 5.01 8.45
C LEU A 68 1.71 4.58 7.22
N SER A 69 1.04 4.31 6.11
CA SER A 69 1.65 3.90 4.85
C SER A 69 1.21 4.80 3.73
N LEU A 70 2.06 5.01 2.75
CA LEU A 70 1.81 5.82 1.57
C LEU A 70 2.08 4.94 0.37
N LYS A 71 1.05 4.68 -0.42
CA LYS A 71 1.16 3.95 -1.68
C LYS A 71 1.26 4.97 -2.83
N THR A 72 2.28 4.79 -3.65
CA THR A 72 2.58 5.67 -4.78
C THR A 72 2.74 4.84 -6.06
N HIS A 73 2.31 5.39 -7.20
CA HIS A 73 2.57 4.83 -8.52
C HIS A 73 3.53 5.76 -9.26
N TYR A 74 4.69 5.24 -9.70
CA TYR A 74 5.67 5.98 -10.52
C TYR A 74 5.90 7.45 -10.09
N PHE A 75 6.09 7.72 -8.79
CA PHE A 75 6.27 9.05 -8.18
C PHE A 75 5.02 9.93 -7.97
N LYS A 76 3.82 9.47 -8.32
CA LYS A 76 2.57 10.13 -7.93
C LYS A 76 2.04 9.54 -6.62
N ALA A 77 1.95 10.37 -5.59
CA ALA A 77 1.36 10.00 -4.31
C ALA A 77 -0.17 9.93 -4.46
N ASP A 78 -0.71 8.73 -4.50
CA ASP A 78 -2.15 8.53 -4.69
C ASP A 78 -2.88 8.39 -3.35
N PHE A 79 -2.41 7.50 -2.46
CA PHE A 79 -3.18 7.11 -1.28
C PHE A 79 -2.33 7.02 -0.03
N LEU A 80 -2.77 7.75 0.99
CA LEU A 80 -2.29 7.63 2.35
C LEU A 80 -3.19 6.65 3.13
N GLU A 81 -2.56 5.65 3.73
CA GLU A 81 -3.17 4.55 4.47
C GLU A 81 -2.84 4.73 5.95
N CYS A 82 -3.85 5.02 6.78
CA CYS A 82 -3.72 5.04 8.24
C CYS A 82 -4.37 3.78 8.83
N GLY A 83 -3.75 3.19 9.84
CA GLY A 83 -4.30 2.03 10.53
C GLY A 83 -3.82 1.92 11.97
N ILE A 84 -4.57 1.16 12.75
CA ILE A 84 -4.22 0.75 14.10
C ILE A 84 -4.24 -0.78 14.16
N GLY A 85 -3.24 -1.36 14.81
CA GLY A 85 -3.08 -2.79 14.99
C GLY A 85 -2.99 -3.13 16.48
N TYR A 86 -3.55 -4.29 16.83
CA TYR A 86 -3.45 -4.85 18.17
C TYR A 86 -2.69 -6.17 18.14
N LEU A 87 -1.61 -6.25 18.92
CA LEU A 87 -0.83 -7.48 19.11
C LEU A 87 -1.48 -8.30 20.23
N ILE A 88 -2.02 -9.46 19.85
CA ILE A 88 -2.66 -10.40 20.78
C ILE A 88 -1.60 -11.19 21.56
N PHE A 89 -0.48 -11.54 20.90
CA PHE A 89 0.64 -12.28 21.47
C PHE A 89 1.95 -11.49 21.26
N LYS A 90 2.88 -11.59 22.22
CA LYS A 90 4.13 -10.83 22.26
C LYS A 90 5.26 -11.57 21.53
#